data_AF-A0A435FG04-F1
#
_entry.id   AF-A0A435FG04-F1
#
_cell.length_a   1.000
_cell.length_b   1.000
_cell.length_c   1.000
_cell.angle_alpha   90.00
_cell.angle_beta   90.00
_cell.angle_gamma   90.00
#
_symmetry.space_group_name_H-M   'P 1'
#
loop_
_entity.id
_entity.type
_entity.pdbx_description
1 polymer ?
#
loop_
_entity_poly.entity_id
_entity_poly.type
_entity_poly.pdbx_seq_one_letter_code
_entity_poly.pdbx_strand_id
1 'polypeptide(L)'
;LKLLNSKKDESELTMCSDVDRNDKSRVCEPGSVRVIGRRQIEMYSRLIHTVDHIEGRLREGMDAFDAFLSHAWAVTVTGAPKLWAMRFIEQNEKSPRAWYGGAIGMVNFNGDMNTGLTLRTIRIKDGIAEVRAGATLLFDSIPEEEEAETELKASAMLSAIRDAKTGNSASTERTTARVGDGVNILLVDHEDSFVHTLANYFRQTGANVSTVRSPVPEEVFDRLKPDLVVLSPGPGTPKDFDCAATIKKARARELP
;
A
#
# COMPACT_ATOMS: atom_id res chain seq x y z
N LEU A 1 -7.66 -29.93 -14.76
CA LEU A 1 -7.46 -31.37 -14.47
C LEU A 1 -6.00 -31.84 -14.53
N LYS A 2 -5.10 -31.19 -15.28
CA LYS A 2 -3.67 -31.55 -15.32
C LYS A 2 -2.95 -31.36 -13.96
N LEU A 3 -3.24 -30.26 -13.24
CA LEU A 3 -2.64 -29.92 -11.93
C LEU A 3 -2.96 -30.94 -10.81
N LEU A 4 -4.22 -31.39 -10.71
CA LEU A 4 -4.63 -32.39 -9.71
C LEU A 4 -4.02 -33.78 -9.92
N ASN A 5 -3.44 -34.05 -11.09
CA ASN A 5 -2.84 -35.34 -11.41
C ASN A 5 -1.30 -35.27 -11.47
N SER A 6 -0.70 -34.12 -11.15
CA SER A 6 0.75 -33.97 -11.10
C SER A 6 1.31 -34.57 -9.81
N LYS A 7 2.16 -35.59 -9.95
CA LYS A 7 2.89 -36.19 -8.81
C LYS A 7 3.90 -35.23 -8.20
N LYS A 8 4.48 -34.35 -9.03
CA LYS A 8 5.40 -33.29 -8.59
C LYS A 8 4.68 -32.34 -7.62
N ASP A 9 3.56 -31.77 -8.07
CA ASP A 9 2.80 -30.77 -7.31
C ASP A 9 2.26 -31.37 -5.99
N GLU A 10 1.86 -32.65 -6.01
CA GLU A 10 1.45 -33.37 -4.81
C GLU A 10 2.61 -33.56 -3.82
N SER A 11 3.80 -33.89 -4.32
CA SER A 11 5.01 -34.05 -3.50
C SER A 11 5.46 -32.72 -2.90
N GLU A 12 5.43 -31.65 -3.71
CA GLU A 12 5.70 -30.28 -3.27
C GLU A 12 4.77 -29.86 -2.14
N LEU A 13 3.46 -30.04 -2.32
CA LEU A 13 2.46 -29.62 -1.35
C LEU A 13 2.56 -30.44 -0.05
N THR A 14 2.86 -31.74 -0.16
CA THR A 14 3.07 -32.61 1.00
C THR A 14 4.28 -32.15 1.81
N MET A 15 5.41 -31.89 1.15
CA MET A 15 6.62 -31.37 1.79
C MET A 15 6.35 -30.03 2.49
N CYS A 16 5.65 -29.10 1.83
CA CYS A 16 5.30 -27.82 2.44
C CYS A 16 4.41 -28.00 3.68
N SER A 17 3.42 -28.89 3.60
CA SER A 17 2.49 -29.16 4.69
C SER A 17 3.16 -29.78 5.91
N ASP A 18 4.12 -30.69 5.70
CA ASP A 18 4.85 -31.31 6.80
C ASP A 18 5.76 -30.31 7.51
N VAL A 19 6.42 -29.41 6.77
CA VAL A 19 7.20 -28.33 7.38
C VAL A 19 6.31 -27.36 8.16
N ASP A 20 5.15 -27.00 7.62
CA ASP A 20 4.21 -26.12 8.33
C ASP A 20 3.69 -26.75 9.64
N ARG A 21 3.33 -28.05 9.60
CA ARG A 21 2.96 -28.79 10.81
C ARG A 21 4.09 -28.81 11.84
N ASN A 22 5.34 -29.00 11.39
CA ASN A 22 6.51 -28.97 12.25
C ASN A 22 6.72 -27.59 12.90
N ASP A 23 6.55 -26.50 12.16
CA ASP A 23 6.69 -25.14 12.70
C ASP A 23 5.62 -24.85 13.75
N LYS A 24 4.36 -25.18 13.46
CA LYS A 24 3.24 -25.03 14.40
C LYS A 24 3.44 -25.88 15.67
N SER A 25 3.99 -27.08 15.54
CA SER A 25 4.20 -27.99 16.68
C SER A 25 5.16 -27.45 17.74
N ARG A 26 5.97 -26.43 17.44
CA ARG A 26 6.87 -25.78 18.41
C ARG A 26 6.13 -24.92 19.43
N VAL A 27 5.00 -24.35 19.02
CA VAL A 27 4.26 -23.31 19.77
C VAL A 27 2.81 -23.71 20.09
N CYS A 28 2.29 -24.74 19.43
CA CYS A 28 0.94 -25.24 19.66
C CYS A 28 0.88 -26.36 20.71
N GLU A 29 -0.29 -26.58 21.30
CA GLU A 29 -0.55 -27.71 22.18
C GLU A 29 -0.41 -29.05 21.43
N PRO A 30 0.23 -30.08 22.02
CA PRO A 30 0.32 -31.40 21.43
C PRO A 30 -1.05 -31.96 21.02
N GLY A 31 -1.16 -32.44 19.79
CA GLY A 31 -2.41 -32.99 19.24
C GLY A 31 -3.40 -31.95 18.69
N SER A 32 -3.15 -30.65 18.86
CA SER A 32 -4.03 -29.60 18.30
C SER A 32 -3.75 -29.28 16.83
N VAL A 33 -2.54 -29.57 16.33
CA VAL A 33 -2.13 -29.26 14.95
C VAL A 33 -2.78 -30.25 13.98
N ARG A 34 -3.68 -29.75 13.12
CA ARG A 34 -4.46 -30.54 12.18
C ARG A 34 -4.53 -29.92 10.79
N VAL A 35 -4.54 -30.77 9.76
CA VAL A 35 -4.85 -30.39 8.39
C VAL A 35 -6.38 -30.37 8.25
N ILE A 36 -6.98 -29.21 8.00
CA ILE A 36 -8.44 -29.04 7.89
C ILE A 36 -8.93 -29.02 6.44
N GLY A 37 -8.04 -28.76 5.48
CA GLY A 37 -8.32 -28.81 4.06
C GLY A 37 -7.09 -29.30 3.33
N ARG A 38 -7.25 -30.26 2.43
CA ARG A 38 -6.15 -30.82 1.64
C ARG A 38 -6.44 -30.72 0.16
N ARG A 39 -5.48 -30.20 -0.61
CA ARG A 39 -5.53 -30.01 -2.07
C ARG A 39 -6.77 -29.25 -2.52
N GLN A 40 -7.18 -28.25 -1.74
CA GLN A 40 -8.28 -27.38 -2.12
C GLN A 40 -7.85 -26.52 -3.30
N ILE A 41 -8.76 -26.34 -4.27
CA ILE A 41 -8.48 -25.53 -5.45
C ILE A 41 -8.83 -24.08 -5.13
N GLU A 42 -7.86 -23.19 -5.20
CA GLU A 42 -8.08 -21.75 -5.18
C GLU A 42 -7.82 -21.14 -6.56
N MET A 43 -8.78 -20.33 -7.01
CA MET A 43 -8.75 -19.67 -8.31
C MET A 43 -8.23 -18.24 -8.15
N TYR A 44 -7.07 -17.93 -8.75
CA TYR A 44 -6.54 -16.58 -8.86
C TYR A 44 -6.62 -16.08 -10.30
N SER A 45 -6.47 -14.76 -10.52
CA SER A 45 -6.74 -14.10 -11.80
C SER A 45 -5.99 -14.66 -13.03
N ARG A 46 -4.86 -15.35 -12.83
CA ARG A 46 -4.04 -15.92 -13.91
C ARG A 46 -3.63 -17.39 -13.70
N LEU A 47 -3.99 -18.01 -12.57
CA LEU A 47 -3.48 -19.32 -12.19
C LEU A 47 -4.30 -19.98 -11.08
N ILE A 48 -4.23 -21.31 -11.04
CA ILE A 48 -4.95 -22.17 -10.11
C ILE A 48 -3.92 -22.78 -9.17
N HIS A 49 -4.13 -22.67 -7.86
CA HIS A 49 -3.26 -23.29 -6.85
C HIS A 49 -4.01 -24.40 -6.11
N THR A 50 -3.29 -25.46 -5.76
CA THR A 50 -3.73 -26.40 -4.71
C THR A 50 -3.17 -25.95 -3.37
N VAL A 51 -4.04 -25.79 -2.38
CA VAL A 51 -3.68 -25.32 -1.04
C VAL A 51 -4.06 -26.34 0.02
N ASP A 52 -3.22 -26.45 1.04
CA ASP A 52 -3.51 -27.18 2.28
C ASP A 52 -3.72 -26.15 3.40
N HIS A 53 -4.78 -26.32 4.18
CA HIS A 53 -5.06 -25.48 5.35
C HIS A 53 -4.72 -26.25 6.61
N ILE A 54 -3.87 -25.65 7.44
CA ILE A 54 -3.40 -26.24 8.69
C ILE A 54 -3.65 -25.24 9.81
N GLU A 55 -4.23 -25.72 10.90
CA GLU A 55 -4.45 -24.94 12.11
C GLU A 55 -3.91 -25.68 13.34
N GLY A 56 -3.70 -24.94 14.42
CA GLY A 56 -3.34 -25.48 15.73
C GLY A 56 -3.72 -24.48 16.83
N ARG A 57 -3.83 -24.96 18.06
CA ARG A 57 -4.12 -24.11 19.22
C ARG A 57 -2.80 -23.75 19.89
N LEU A 58 -2.52 -22.45 20.03
CA LEU A 58 -1.33 -21.98 20.76
C LEU A 58 -1.36 -22.51 22.20
N ARG A 59 -0.20 -22.95 22.68
CA ARG A 59 -0.06 -23.42 24.06
C ARG A 59 -0.08 -22.24 25.03
N GLU A 60 -0.35 -22.52 26.30
CA GLU A 60 -0.32 -21.51 27.35
C GLU A 60 1.03 -20.76 27.39
N GLY A 61 0.95 -19.43 27.51
CA GLY A 61 2.11 -18.54 27.52
C GLY A 61 2.72 -18.22 26.16
N MET A 62 2.12 -18.66 25.04
CA MET A 62 2.49 -18.23 23.69
C MET A 62 1.48 -17.24 23.13
N ASP A 63 1.93 -16.36 22.25
CA ASP A 63 1.09 -15.37 21.56
C ASP A 63 1.22 -15.41 20.03
N ALA A 64 0.59 -14.45 19.36
CA ALA A 64 0.60 -14.35 17.91
C ALA A 64 2.00 -14.04 17.33
N PHE A 65 2.89 -13.39 18.09
CA PHE A 65 4.28 -13.19 17.66
C PHE A 65 5.08 -14.49 17.72
N ASP A 66 4.88 -15.32 18.76
CA ASP A 66 5.49 -16.66 18.80
C ASP A 66 5.03 -17.51 17.62
N ALA A 67 3.73 -17.46 17.30
CA ALA A 67 3.16 -18.14 16.14
C ALA A 67 3.81 -17.67 14.83
N PHE A 68 3.92 -16.36 14.64
CA PHE A 68 4.53 -15.75 13.46
C PHE A 68 6.01 -16.10 13.34
N LEU A 69 6.80 -15.92 14.40
CA LEU A 69 8.24 -16.16 14.41
C LEU A 69 8.59 -17.65 14.24
N SER A 70 7.78 -18.56 14.77
CA SER A 70 7.97 -20.00 14.54
C SER A 70 7.78 -20.37 13.07
N HIS A 71 6.87 -19.68 12.38
CA HIS A 71 6.57 -19.92 10.97
C HIS A 71 7.49 -19.13 10.02
N ALA A 72 8.05 -18.01 10.46
CA ALA A 72 8.90 -17.15 9.65
C ALA A 72 10.22 -17.85 9.24
N TRP A 73 10.64 -17.84 7.97
CA TRP A 73 9.85 -17.53 6.78
C TRP A 73 9.24 -18.80 6.18
N ALA A 74 8.16 -18.63 5.42
CA ALA A 74 7.39 -19.76 4.90
C ALA A 74 8.25 -20.68 4.01
N VAL A 75 8.01 -21.99 4.13
CA VAL A 75 8.70 -23.03 3.35
C VAL A 75 8.51 -22.85 1.85
N THR A 76 7.34 -22.39 1.42
CA THR A 76 6.96 -22.17 0.02
C THR A 76 7.78 -21.11 -0.70
N VAL A 77 8.53 -20.29 0.05
CA VAL A 77 9.40 -19.24 -0.51
C VAL A 77 10.86 -19.41 -0.12
N THR A 78 11.17 -20.39 0.74
CA THR A 78 12.52 -20.69 1.20
C THR A 78 12.95 -22.08 0.72
N GLY A 79 12.37 -23.12 1.31
CA GLY A 79 12.61 -24.52 1.02
C GLY A 79 12.73 -25.35 2.31
N ALA A 80 12.96 -26.66 2.15
CA ALA A 80 13.08 -27.60 3.26
C ALA A 80 14.39 -28.41 3.14
N PRO A 81 15.15 -28.62 4.24
CA PRO A 81 15.00 -28.01 5.58
C PRO A 81 15.28 -26.50 5.57
N LYS A 82 14.44 -25.70 6.26
CA LYS A 82 14.45 -24.22 6.17
C LYS A 82 15.82 -23.56 6.33
N LEU A 83 16.55 -23.93 7.38
CA LEU A 83 17.85 -23.30 7.66
C LEU A 83 18.86 -23.55 6.55
N TRP A 84 18.87 -24.77 5.99
CA TRP A 84 19.75 -25.10 4.88
C TRP A 84 19.32 -24.38 3.61
N ALA A 85 18.02 -24.37 3.30
CA ALA A 85 17.46 -23.67 2.15
C ALA A 85 17.78 -22.16 2.18
N MET A 86 17.63 -21.51 3.34
CA MET A 86 17.99 -20.10 3.50
C MET A 86 19.50 -19.85 3.30
N ARG A 87 20.38 -20.75 3.77
CA ARG A 87 21.82 -20.66 3.50
C ARG A 87 22.15 -20.85 2.02
N PHE A 88 21.47 -21.78 1.37
CA PHE A 88 21.62 -22.01 -0.07
C PHE A 88 21.19 -20.77 -0.86
N ILE A 89 20.03 -20.18 -0.52
CA ILE A 89 19.54 -18.93 -1.11
C ILE A 89 20.56 -17.81 -0.96
N GLU A 90 21.08 -17.60 0.24
CA GLU A 90 22.08 -16.55 0.51
C GLU A 90 23.37 -16.73 -0.33
N GLN A 91 23.76 -17.97 -0.59
CA GLN A 91 24.96 -18.28 -1.38
C GLN A 91 24.74 -18.19 -2.90
N ASN A 92 23.50 -18.33 -3.37
CA ASN A 92 23.20 -18.46 -4.80
C ASN A 92 22.45 -17.25 -5.39
N GLU A 93 21.76 -16.46 -4.58
CA GLU A 93 21.10 -15.24 -5.06
C GLU A 93 22.07 -14.06 -5.13
N LYS A 94 22.06 -13.35 -6.26
CA LYS A 94 22.97 -12.22 -6.52
C LYS A 94 22.60 -10.94 -5.77
N SER A 95 21.45 -10.91 -5.10
CA SER A 95 20.93 -9.71 -4.44
C SER A 95 20.02 -10.07 -3.27
N PRO A 96 19.99 -9.25 -2.20
CA PRO A 96 19.11 -9.48 -1.06
C PRO A 96 17.64 -9.45 -1.51
N ARG A 97 16.81 -10.26 -0.85
CA ARG A 97 15.38 -10.37 -1.19
C ARG A 97 14.56 -9.14 -0.80
N ALA A 98 15.07 -8.30 0.08
CA ALA A 98 14.33 -7.18 0.67
C ALA A 98 12.97 -7.66 1.21
N TRP A 99 11.87 -7.25 0.58
CA TRP A 99 10.52 -7.66 0.97
C TRP A 99 10.09 -9.00 0.36
N TYR A 100 10.76 -9.54 -0.67
CA TYR A 100 10.31 -10.76 -1.34
C TYR A 100 10.36 -11.99 -0.41
N GLY A 101 9.21 -12.66 -0.22
CA GLY A 101 9.09 -13.81 0.66
C GLY A 101 9.04 -13.45 2.16
N GLY A 102 8.94 -12.17 2.48
CA GLY A 102 8.63 -11.66 3.82
C GLY A 102 7.12 -11.74 4.13
N ALA A 103 6.64 -10.86 5.01
CA ALA A 103 5.22 -10.72 5.32
C ALA A 103 4.79 -9.26 5.45
N ILE A 104 3.52 -9.02 5.14
CA ILE A 104 2.79 -7.78 5.35
C ILE A 104 1.46 -8.09 6.03
N GLY A 105 1.04 -7.28 6.99
CA GLY A 105 -0.16 -7.60 7.76
C GLY A 105 -0.49 -6.60 8.85
N MET A 106 -1.32 -7.05 9.78
CA MET A 106 -1.87 -6.29 10.89
C MET A 106 -1.73 -7.08 12.19
N VAL A 107 -1.41 -6.37 13.26
CA VAL A 107 -1.49 -6.84 14.64
C VAL A 107 -2.54 -6.00 15.34
N ASN A 108 -3.51 -6.64 15.94
CA ASN A 108 -4.62 -6.00 16.63
C ASN A 108 -4.34 -5.87 18.13
N PHE A 109 -4.95 -4.89 18.78
CA PHE A 109 -4.83 -4.69 20.24
C PHE A 109 -5.44 -5.82 21.07
N ASN A 110 -6.25 -6.69 20.47
CA ASN A 110 -6.76 -7.89 21.12
C ASN A 110 -5.77 -9.08 21.08
N GLY A 111 -4.59 -8.91 20.48
CA GLY A 111 -3.57 -9.94 20.35
C GLY A 111 -3.64 -10.73 19.03
N ASP A 112 -4.67 -10.52 18.20
CA ASP A 112 -4.76 -11.20 16.91
C ASP A 112 -3.74 -10.66 15.90
N MET A 113 -3.23 -11.55 15.05
CA MET A 113 -2.35 -11.21 13.94
C MET A 113 -2.85 -11.81 12.64
N ASN A 114 -2.90 -10.99 11.59
CA ASN A 114 -3.18 -11.43 10.23
C ASN A 114 -2.09 -10.94 9.29
N THR A 115 -1.33 -11.87 8.73
CA THR A 115 -0.21 -11.59 7.82
C THR A 115 -0.33 -12.39 6.54
N GLY A 116 -0.05 -11.74 5.40
CA GLY A 116 0.14 -12.40 4.11
C GLY A 116 1.61 -12.35 3.69
N LEU A 117 2.03 -13.31 2.88
CA LEU A 117 3.36 -13.31 2.27
C LEU A 117 3.45 -12.21 1.20
N THR A 118 4.58 -11.51 1.18
CA THR A 118 4.91 -10.50 0.16
C THR A 118 5.44 -11.17 -1.10
N LEU A 119 4.52 -11.83 -1.80
CA LEU A 119 4.69 -12.39 -3.14
C LEU A 119 3.87 -11.59 -4.15
N ARG A 120 4.18 -11.74 -5.44
CA ARG A 120 3.47 -11.03 -6.52
C ARG A 120 3.36 -9.53 -6.23
N THR A 121 4.46 -8.95 -5.77
CA THR A 121 4.56 -7.54 -5.35
C THR A 121 5.55 -6.82 -6.26
N ILE A 122 5.34 -5.52 -6.49
CA ILE A 122 6.31 -4.64 -7.15
C ILE A 122 7.00 -3.81 -6.08
N ARG A 123 8.33 -3.84 -6.05
CA ARG A 123 9.12 -2.91 -5.25
C ARG A 123 9.49 -1.72 -6.12
N ILE A 124 9.11 -0.52 -5.68
CA ILE A 124 9.50 0.73 -6.34
C ILE A 124 10.58 1.40 -5.51
N LYS A 125 11.76 1.61 -6.09
CA LYS A 125 12.86 2.36 -5.46
C LYS A 125 13.58 3.17 -6.51
N ASP A 126 13.80 4.46 -6.23
CA ASP A 126 14.57 5.37 -7.10
C ASP A 126 14.08 5.39 -8.57
N GLY A 127 12.76 5.33 -8.76
CA GLY A 127 12.13 5.28 -10.09
C GLY A 127 12.22 3.92 -10.81
N ILE A 128 12.81 2.90 -10.18
CA ILE A 128 12.93 1.55 -10.72
C ILE A 128 11.85 0.65 -10.10
N ALA A 129 11.05 0.02 -10.95
CA ALA A 129 10.09 -1.00 -10.57
C ALA A 129 10.72 -2.40 -10.70
N GLU A 130 10.89 -3.08 -9.57
CA GLU A 130 11.47 -4.41 -9.49
C GLU A 130 10.37 -5.45 -9.22
N VAL A 131 10.36 -6.52 -10.01
CA VAL A 131 9.48 -7.67 -9.83
C VAL A 131 10.36 -8.90 -9.60
N ARG A 132 10.15 -9.59 -8.49
CA ARG A 132 10.84 -10.84 -8.16
C ARG A 132 9.83 -11.98 -8.13
N ALA A 133 10.19 -13.08 -8.77
CA ALA A 133 9.42 -14.30 -8.79
C ALA A 133 10.35 -15.50 -8.62
N GLY A 134 9.78 -16.63 -8.21
CA GLY A 134 10.48 -17.89 -8.02
C GLY A 134 9.54 -19.08 -8.14
N ALA A 135 10.14 -20.26 -8.24
CA ALA A 135 9.46 -21.54 -8.32
C ALA A 135 10.07 -22.49 -7.27
N THR A 136 9.32 -23.52 -6.89
CA THR A 136 9.80 -24.53 -5.96
C THR A 136 10.57 -25.59 -6.73
N LEU A 137 11.85 -25.75 -6.40
CA LEU A 137 12.70 -26.72 -7.07
C LEU A 137 12.69 -28.05 -6.30
N LEU A 138 12.24 -29.11 -6.99
CA LEU A 138 12.33 -30.50 -6.57
C LEU A 138 13.39 -31.26 -7.39
N PHE A 139 13.69 -32.48 -6.98
CA PHE A 139 14.71 -33.31 -7.65
C PHE A 139 14.38 -33.64 -9.11
N ASP A 140 13.09 -33.70 -9.45
CA ASP A 140 12.55 -34.02 -10.77
C ASP A 140 12.04 -32.77 -11.52
N SER A 141 12.40 -31.57 -11.03
CA SER A 141 12.05 -30.31 -11.69
C SER A 141 12.79 -30.15 -13.01
N ILE A 142 12.09 -29.62 -14.01
CA ILE A 142 12.61 -29.39 -15.36
C ILE A 142 12.93 -27.88 -15.48
N PRO A 143 14.21 -27.47 -15.64
CA PRO A 143 14.61 -26.07 -15.60
C PRO A 143 13.76 -25.13 -16.46
N GLU A 144 13.43 -25.55 -17.68
CA GLU A 144 12.63 -24.78 -18.63
C GLU A 144 11.18 -24.60 -18.17
N GLU A 145 10.60 -25.60 -17.50
CA GLU A 145 9.25 -25.50 -16.94
C GLU A 145 9.23 -24.56 -15.72
N GLU A 146 10.27 -24.60 -14.88
CA GLU A 146 10.38 -23.70 -13.73
C GLU A 146 10.56 -22.24 -14.16
N GLU A 147 11.38 -21.99 -15.19
CA GLU A 147 11.56 -20.66 -15.77
C GLU A 147 10.23 -20.12 -16.28
N ALA A 148 9.52 -20.89 -17.11
CA ALA A 148 8.20 -20.53 -17.62
C ALA A 148 7.20 -20.25 -16.49
N GLU A 149 7.25 -21.02 -15.40
CA GLU A 149 6.43 -20.77 -14.22
C GLU A 149 6.77 -19.42 -13.56
N THR A 150 8.06 -19.09 -13.40
CA THR A 150 8.46 -17.79 -12.83
C THR A 150 8.00 -16.61 -13.68
N GLU A 151 8.11 -16.72 -15.01
CA GLU A 151 7.62 -15.70 -15.94
C GLU A 151 6.10 -15.53 -15.83
N LEU A 152 5.36 -16.64 -15.79
CA LEU A 152 3.91 -16.64 -15.64
C LEU A 152 3.51 -15.97 -14.31
N LYS A 153 4.20 -16.30 -13.20
CA LYS A 153 3.99 -15.69 -11.88
C LYS A 153 4.24 -14.18 -11.90
N ALA A 154 5.29 -13.72 -12.59
CA ALA A 154 5.65 -12.30 -12.72
C ALA A 154 4.76 -11.52 -13.70
N SER A 155 4.17 -12.20 -14.70
CA SER A 155 3.46 -11.59 -15.82
C SER A 155 2.37 -10.59 -15.40
N ALA A 156 1.69 -10.86 -14.28
CA ALA A 156 0.65 -9.98 -13.77
C ALA A 156 1.16 -8.61 -13.36
N MET A 157 2.28 -8.59 -12.62
CA MET A 157 2.90 -7.35 -12.14
C MET A 157 3.57 -6.60 -13.28
N LEU A 158 4.22 -7.32 -14.19
CA LEU A 158 4.80 -6.73 -15.40
C LEU A 158 3.73 -6.09 -16.30
N SER A 159 2.55 -6.72 -16.43
CA SER A 159 1.41 -6.11 -17.11
C SER A 159 0.98 -4.81 -16.42
N ALA A 160 0.79 -4.84 -15.10
CA ALA A 160 0.36 -3.67 -14.35
C ALA A 160 1.33 -2.47 -14.50
N ILE A 161 2.65 -2.73 -14.53
CA ILE A 161 3.66 -1.70 -14.81
C ILE A 161 3.51 -1.13 -16.23
N ARG A 162 3.31 -1.99 -17.24
CA ARG A 162 3.12 -1.57 -18.63
C ARG A 162 1.83 -0.77 -18.81
N ASP A 163 0.74 -1.22 -18.20
CA ASP A 163 -0.58 -0.60 -18.29
C ASP A 163 -0.61 0.77 -17.58
N ALA A 164 0.13 0.91 -16.48
CA ALA A 164 0.33 2.20 -15.81
C ALA A 164 1.08 3.20 -16.72
N LYS A 165 2.00 2.72 -17.57
CA LYS A 165 2.71 3.57 -18.54
C LYS A 165 1.76 4.13 -19.61
N THR A 166 0.78 3.35 -20.05
CA THR A 166 -0.27 3.80 -20.99
C THR A 166 -1.23 4.81 -20.37
N GLY A 167 -1.49 4.72 -19.06
CA GLY A 167 -2.28 5.71 -18.31
C GLY A 167 -1.60 7.08 -18.16
N ASN A 168 -0.27 7.16 -18.25
CA ASN A 168 0.49 8.42 -18.19
C ASN A 168 0.75 9.07 -19.56
N SER A 169 0.39 8.43 -20.67
CA SER A 169 0.54 9.00 -22.03
C SER A 169 -0.57 10.00 -22.40
N ALA A 170 -1.52 10.24 -21.50
CA ALA A 170 -2.42 11.37 -21.57
C ALA A 170 -2.19 12.27 -20.36
N SER A 171 -1.05 12.96 -20.32
CA SER A 171 -1.10 14.35 -19.89
C SER A 171 -1.97 15.09 -20.92
N THR A 172 -3.29 14.92 -20.82
CA THR A 172 -4.12 16.08 -21.04
C THR A 172 -3.61 17.05 -20.00
N GLU A 173 -2.75 17.98 -20.40
CA GLU A 173 -2.68 19.24 -19.71
C GLU A 173 -4.14 19.63 -19.54
N ARG A 174 -4.68 19.45 -18.33
CA ARG A 174 -5.90 20.12 -17.97
C ARG A 174 -5.48 21.57 -18.01
N THR A 175 -5.68 22.20 -19.16
CA THR A 175 -5.70 23.63 -19.30
C THR A 175 -6.86 24.09 -18.41
N THR A 176 -6.57 24.25 -17.12
CA THR A 176 -7.50 24.89 -16.21
C THR A 176 -7.73 26.27 -16.79
N ALA A 177 -8.96 26.53 -17.23
CA ALA A 177 -9.35 27.82 -17.74
C ALA A 177 -8.90 28.89 -16.73
N ARG A 178 -8.12 29.88 -17.18
CA ARG A 178 -7.60 30.95 -16.33
C ARG A 178 -8.68 31.98 -16.03
N VAL A 179 -9.76 31.53 -15.41
CA VAL A 179 -10.95 32.33 -15.10
C VAL A 179 -10.66 33.44 -14.08
N GLY A 180 -9.54 33.37 -13.38
CA GLY A 180 -9.10 34.38 -12.42
C GLY A 180 -8.07 35.36 -12.94
N ASP A 181 -7.68 35.31 -14.22
CA ASP A 181 -6.72 36.26 -14.79
C ASP A 181 -7.23 37.71 -14.59
N GLY A 182 -6.42 38.55 -13.93
CA GLY A 182 -6.75 39.94 -13.64
C GLY A 182 -7.59 40.17 -12.38
N VAL A 183 -8.02 39.11 -11.69
CA VAL A 183 -8.79 39.20 -10.43
C VAL A 183 -7.85 39.28 -9.23
N ASN A 184 -8.01 40.29 -8.38
CA ASN A 184 -7.28 40.45 -7.13
C ASN A 184 -8.13 39.94 -5.96
N ILE A 185 -7.65 38.91 -5.27
CA ILE A 185 -8.38 38.28 -4.17
C ILE A 185 -7.71 38.63 -2.85
N LEU A 186 -8.49 39.18 -1.92
CA LEU A 186 -8.10 39.30 -0.51
C LEU A 186 -8.57 38.06 0.24
N LEU A 187 -7.63 37.22 0.65
CA LEU A 187 -7.91 36.03 1.46
C LEU A 187 -7.62 36.33 2.94
N VAL A 188 -8.65 36.30 3.77
CA VAL A 188 -8.55 36.56 5.20
C VAL A 188 -8.26 35.26 5.94
N ASP A 189 -7.10 35.20 6.60
CA ASP A 189 -6.63 34.07 7.39
C ASP A 189 -7.19 34.13 8.81
N HIS A 190 -7.98 33.11 9.17
CA HIS A 190 -8.54 32.87 10.50
C HIS A 190 -7.75 31.80 11.28
N GLU A 191 -6.44 31.73 11.04
CA GLU A 191 -5.49 30.84 11.73
C GLU A 191 -5.70 29.34 11.47
N ASP A 192 -6.15 29.00 10.25
CA ASP A 192 -6.23 27.62 9.78
C ASP A 192 -5.27 27.40 8.60
N SER A 193 -4.44 26.36 8.70
CA SER A 193 -3.52 25.92 7.64
C SER A 193 -4.17 25.71 6.26
N PHE A 194 -5.49 25.44 6.21
CA PHE A 194 -6.25 25.30 4.97
C PHE A 194 -6.27 26.57 4.12
N VAL A 195 -5.98 27.74 4.70
CA VAL A 195 -5.81 29.00 3.96
C VAL A 195 -4.75 28.89 2.86
N HIS A 196 -3.67 28.13 3.10
CA HIS A 196 -2.61 27.94 2.11
C HIS A 196 -3.09 27.10 0.92
N THR A 197 -3.92 26.09 1.19
CA THR A 197 -4.53 25.24 0.16
C THR A 197 -5.51 26.05 -0.70
N LEU A 198 -6.39 26.85 -0.07
CA LEU A 198 -7.30 27.74 -0.79
C LEU A 198 -6.55 28.77 -1.64
N ALA A 199 -5.54 29.43 -1.08
CA ALA A 199 -4.72 30.38 -1.82
C ALA A 199 -4.06 29.75 -3.05
N ASN A 200 -3.59 28.50 -2.93
CA ASN A 200 -3.02 27.76 -4.05
C ASN A 200 -4.07 27.51 -5.15
N TYR A 201 -5.29 27.08 -4.80
CA TYR A 201 -6.35 26.86 -5.78
C TYR A 201 -6.73 28.13 -6.54
N PHE A 202 -6.84 29.27 -5.86
CA PHE A 202 -7.11 30.55 -6.52
C PHE A 202 -5.95 31.01 -7.42
N ARG A 203 -4.69 30.80 -7.02
CA ARG A 203 -3.54 31.13 -7.89
C ARG A 203 -3.51 30.25 -9.15
N GLN A 204 -3.95 29.00 -9.06
CA GLN A 204 -4.05 28.10 -10.21
C GLN A 204 -5.08 28.58 -11.25
N THR A 205 -6.06 29.40 -10.86
CA THR A 205 -6.99 30.04 -11.82
C THR A 205 -6.40 31.28 -12.49
N GLY A 206 -5.19 31.73 -12.13
CA GLY A 206 -4.57 32.96 -12.62
C GLY A 206 -4.78 34.20 -11.74
N ALA A 207 -5.46 34.07 -10.60
CA ALA A 207 -5.76 35.20 -9.72
C ALA A 207 -4.56 35.67 -8.89
N ASN A 208 -4.52 36.98 -8.61
CA ASN A 208 -3.56 37.60 -7.70
C ASN A 208 -4.09 37.49 -6.26
N VAL A 209 -3.54 36.59 -5.46
CA VAL A 209 -4.04 36.33 -4.09
C VAL A 209 -3.12 36.95 -3.03
N SER A 210 -3.66 37.90 -2.26
CA SER A 210 -3.04 38.48 -1.07
C SER A 210 -3.68 37.92 0.19
N THR A 211 -2.88 37.31 1.07
CA THR A 211 -3.37 36.71 2.33
C THR A 211 -3.04 37.63 3.50
N VAL A 212 -4.05 37.95 4.32
CA VAL A 212 -3.91 38.83 5.50
C VAL A 212 -4.60 38.18 6.68
N ARG A 213 -3.95 38.17 7.85
CA ARG A 213 -4.53 37.61 9.07
C ARG A 213 -5.57 38.55 9.68
N SER A 214 -6.65 37.98 10.20
CA SER A 214 -7.67 38.72 10.95
C SER A 214 -7.09 39.30 12.26
N PRO A 215 -7.51 40.50 12.72
CA PRO A 215 -8.49 41.42 12.11
C PRO A 215 -7.88 42.22 10.96
N VAL A 216 -8.68 42.45 9.90
CA VAL A 216 -8.24 43.18 8.70
C VAL A 216 -8.40 44.70 8.88
N PRO A 217 -7.31 45.49 8.89
CA PRO A 217 -7.39 46.95 8.91
C PRO A 217 -8.04 47.52 7.65
N GLU A 218 -8.66 48.70 7.75
CA GLU A 218 -9.33 49.32 6.60
C GLU A 218 -8.36 49.70 5.47
N GLU A 219 -7.16 50.17 5.83
CA GLU A 219 -6.07 50.51 4.90
C GLU A 219 -5.69 49.36 3.96
N VAL A 220 -5.91 48.11 4.39
CA VAL A 220 -5.63 46.92 3.57
C VAL A 220 -6.55 46.87 2.35
N PHE A 221 -7.83 47.22 2.51
CA PHE A 221 -8.78 47.25 1.40
C PHE A 221 -8.44 48.35 0.41
N ASP A 222 -8.02 49.53 0.90
CA ASP A 222 -7.71 50.68 0.06
C ASP A 222 -6.39 50.49 -0.71
N ARG A 223 -5.42 49.81 -0.09
CA ARG A 223 -4.13 49.48 -0.71
C ARG A 223 -4.24 48.34 -1.72
N LEU A 224 -4.91 47.25 -1.34
CA LEU A 224 -4.95 46.03 -2.17
C LEU A 224 -6.02 46.09 -3.26
N LYS A 225 -7.07 46.92 -3.08
CA LYS A 225 -8.20 47.06 -4.00
C LYS A 225 -8.70 45.71 -4.54
N PRO A 226 -9.11 44.79 -3.64
CA PRO A 226 -9.53 43.46 -4.06
C PRO A 226 -10.84 43.50 -4.85
N ASP A 227 -10.98 42.58 -5.79
CA ASP A 227 -12.19 42.31 -6.57
C ASP A 227 -13.08 41.24 -5.89
N LEU A 228 -12.52 40.47 -4.96
CA LEU A 228 -13.19 39.40 -4.22
C LEU A 228 -12.57 39.25 -2.82
N VAL A 229 -13.41 39.05 -1.81
CA VAL A 229 -12.95 38.75 -0.45
C VAL A 229 -13.29 37.31 -0.10
N VAL A 230 -12.28 36.53 0.26
CA VAL A 230 -12.47 35.15 0.70
C VAL A 230 -12.13 35.04 2.18
N LEU A 231 -13.05 34.49 2.95
CA LEU A 231 -12.87 34.18 4.36
C LEU A 231 -12.40 32.73 4.48
N SER A 232 -11.21 32.49 5.04
CA SER A 232 -10.75 31.12 5.28
C SER A 232 -11.60 30.44 6.37
N PRO A 233 -11.60 29.10 6.46
CA PRO A 233 -12.02 28.44 7.70
C PRO A 233 -11.10 28.86 8.87
N GLY A 234 -11.56 28.62 10.09
CA GLY A 234 -10.86 28.92 11.34
C GLY A 234 -11.50 28.18 12.52
N PRO A 235 -10.76 27.97 13.63
CA PRO A 235 -11.30 27.38 14.85
C PRO A 235 -12.25 28.35 15.58
N GLY A 236 -12.87 27.92 16.68
CA GLY A 236 -13.62 28.83 17.56
C GLY A 236 -14.92 29.39 16.95
N THR A 237 -15.22 30.66 17.21
CA THR A 237 -16.46 31.32 16.80
C THR A 237 -16.19 32.53 15.90
N PRO A 238 -17.17 32.96 15.05
CA PRO A 238 -16.99 34.13 14.18
C PRO A 238 -16.67 35.46 14.90
N LYS A 239 -16.91 35.54 16.21
CA LYS A 239 -16.58 36.74 17.02
C LYS A 239 -15.09 36.83 17.33
N ASP A 240 -14.41 35.69 17.46
CA ASP A 240 -12.98 35.62 17.81
C ASP A 240 -12.10 36.23 16.71
N PHE A 241 -12.61 36.26 15.48
CA PHE A 241 -11.92 36.76 14.29
C PHE A 241 -12.60 37.97 13.65
N ASP A 242 -13.51 38.64 14.37
CA ASP A 242 -14.22 39.84 13.91
C ASP A 242 -14.80 39.72 12.48
N CYS A 243 -15.36 38.55 12.16
CA CYS A 243 -15.89 38.25 10.83
C CYS A 243 -16.99 39.25 10.43
N ALA A 244 -17.80 39.69 11.40
CA ALA A 244 -18.87 40.66 11.18
C ALA A 244 -18.36 42.01 10.68
N ALA A 245 -17.27 42.55 11.26
CA ALA A 245 -16.68 43.79 10.79
C ALA A 245 -16.06 43.62 9.40
N THR A 246 -15.37 42.50 9.15
CA THR A 246 -14.78 42.19 7.84
C THR A 246 -15.85 42.10 6.75
N ILE A 247 -16.95 41.38 6.99
CA ILE A 247 -18.10 41.29 6.06
C ILE A 247 -18.73 42.67 5.85
N LYS A 248 -18.88 43.47 6.91
CA LYS A 248 -19.43 44.83 6.80
C LYS A 248 -18.55 45.72 5.91
N LYS A 249 -17.22 45.65 6.05
CA LYS A 249 -16.26 46.38 5.22
C LYS A 249 -16.30 45.96 3.75
N ALA A 250 -16.41 44.65 3.49
CA ALA A 250 -16.54 44.11 2.13
C ALA A 250 -17.85 44.57 1.47
N ARG A 251 -18.98 44.42 2.18
CA ARG A 251 -20.31 44.85 1.68
C ARG A 251 -20.41 46.35 1.44
N ALA A 252 -19.79 47.18 2.28
CA ALA A 252 -19.75 48.63 2.08
C ALA A 252 -18.99 49.04 0.80
N ARG A 253 -18.14 48.15 0.29
CA ARG A 253 -17.37 48.32 -0.95
C ARG A 253 -17.95 47.52 -2.12
N GLU A 254 -19.16 46.96 -1.95
CA GLU A 254 -19.85 46.12 -2.94
C GLU A 254 -19.02 44.92 -3.41
N LEU A 255 -18.10 44.44 -2.57
CA LEU A 255 -17.25 43.31 -2.89
C LEU A 255 -18.02 41.99 -2.68
N PRO A 256 -17.90 41.05 -3.64
CA PRO A 256 -18.37 39.69 -3.46
C PRO A 256 -17.58 38.95 -2.38
#